data_AF-A0A519RY43-F1
#
_entry.id   AF-A0A519RY43-F1
#
_cell.length_a   1.000
_cell.length_b   1.000
_cell.length_c   1.000
_cell.angle_alpha   90.00
_cell.angle_beta   90.00
_cell.angle_gamma   90.00
#
_symmetry.space_group_name_H-M   'P 1'
#
loop_
_entity.id
_entity.type
_entity.pdbx_description
1 polymer ?
#
loop_
_entity_poly.entity_id
_entity_poly.type
_entity_poly.pdbx_seq_one_letter_code
_entity_poly.pdbx_strand_id
1 'polypeptide(L)'
;MAAKNPTRYYPLHHYVLVPLTLLMVVYTIRRYVYVAGDDSEIARLWFSLAAVTLLFFATLLMLRQHYALILQDRVARLEVRQRYFEVSGQRFAPLEQDLTLKQILTLRLAGDQELPALAQAAAREKLAPKAILARINDYQFDAMRV
;
A
#
# COMPACT_ATOMS: atom_id res chain seq x y z
N MET A 1 -22.64 -7.18 -23.85
CA MET A 1 -22.29 -7.84 -22.57
C MET A 1 -21.61 -6.80 -21.67
N ALA A 2 -22.09 -6.59 -20.44
CA ALA A 2 -21.39 -5.73 -19.49
C ALA A 2 -20.03 -6.38 -19.13
N ALA A 3 -18.93 -5.65 -19.29
CA ALA A 3 -17.62 -6.14 -18.89
C ALA A 3 -17.60 -6.36 -17.37
N LYS A 4 -17.43 -7.60 -16.92
CA LYS A 4 -17.31 -7.95 -15.51
C LYS A 4 -15.85 -7.78 -15.13
N ASN A 5 -15.53 -6.81 -14.27
CA ASN A 5 -14.16 -6.62 -13.78
C ASN A 5 -13.85 -7.73 -12.75
N PRO A 6 -12.98 -8.70 -13.04
CA PRO A 6 -12.74 -9.83 -12.14
C PRO A 6 -11.97 -9.38 -10.90
N THR A 7 -12.27 -10.00 -9.75
CA THR A 7 -11.50 -9.80 -8.53
C THR A 7 -10.03 -10.18 -8.78
N ARG A 8 -9.11 -9.27 -8.49
CA ARG A 8 -7.68 -9.48 -8.72
C ARG A 8 -7.06 -10.20 -7.52
N TYR A 9 -6.68 -11.45 -7.71
CA TYR A 9 -5.87 -12.21 -6.75
C TYR A 9 -4.39 -12.16 -7.13
N TYR A 10 -3.51 -12.22 -6.13
CA TYR A 10 -2.08 -12.45 -6.36
C TYR A 10 -1.79 -13.96 -6.24
N PRO A 11 -1.52 -14.68 -7.35
CA PRO A 11 -1.57 -16.14 -7.36
C PRO A 11 -0.60 -16.81 -6.40
N LEU A 12 0.66 -16.34 -6.36
CA LEU A 12 1.68 -16.88 -5.47
C LEU A 12 1.29 -16.73 -3.99
N HIS A 13 0.64 -15.64 -3.60
CA HIS A 13 0.21 -15.45 -2.21
C HIS A 13 -1.01 -16.33 -1.88
N HIS A 14 -2.08 -16.22 -2.66
CA HIS A 14 -3.37 -16.81 -2.31
C HIS A 14 -3.45 -18.32 -2.56
N TYR A 15 -2.82 -18.81 -3.62
CA TYR A 15 -2.96 -20.20 -4.06
C TYR A 15 -1.72 -21.06 -3.74
N VAL A 16 -0.60 -20.44 -3.34
CA VAL A 16 0.63 -21.19 -3.01
C VAL A 16 1.06 -20.94 -1.58
N LEU A 17 1.45 -19.71 -1.23
CA LEU A 17 2.07 -19.41 0.07
C LEU A 17 1.11 -19.59 1.24
N VAL A 18 -0.12 -19.06 1.16
CA VAL A 18 -1.09 -19.17 2.26
C VAL A 18 -1.48 -20.63 2.52
N PRO A 19 -1.90 -21.43 1.50
CA PRO A 19 -2.24 -22.84 1.72
C PRO A 19 -1.05 -23.66 2.25
N LEU A 20 0.15 -23.48 1.67
CA LEU A 20 1.34 -24.22 2.07
C LEU A 20 1.76 -23.90 3.51
N THR A 21 1.71 -22.61 3.88
CA THR A 21 2.03 -22.20 5.25
C THR A 21 1.01 -22.72 6.24
N LEU A 22 -0.28 -22.73 5.89
CA LEU A 22 -1.32 -23.32 6.73
C LEU A 22 -1.08 -24.81 6.96
N LEU A 23 -0.71 -25.57 5.91
CA LEU A 23 -0.32 -26.98 6.06
C LEU A 23 0.88 -27.14 7.00
N MET A 24 1.89 -26.28 6.89
CA MET A 24 3.06 -26.29 7.78
C MET A 24 2.71 -25.95 9.23
N VAL A 25 1.80 -24.99 9.47
CA VAL A 25 1.30 -24.66 10.81
C VAL A 25 0.61 -25.88 11.43
N VAL A 26 -0.31 -26.52 10.70
CA VAL A 26 -1.01 -27.73 11.18
C VAL A 26 -0.01 -28.86 11.46
N TYR A 27 0.95 -29.06 10.56
CA TYR A 27 1.96 -30.10 10.70
C TYR A 27 2.86 -29.89 11.93
N THR A 28 3.38 -28.67 12.11
CA THR A 28 4.27 -28.33 13.23
C THR A 28 3.54 -28.39 14.57
N ILE A 29 2.29 -27.92 14.64
CA ILE A 29 1.44 -28.07 15.85
C ILE A 29 1.24 -29.55 16.20
N ARG A 30 0.84 -30.38 15.22
CA ARG A 30 0.65 -31.83 15.44
C ARG A 30 1.92 -32.49 15.98
N ARG A 31 3.10 -32.13 15.44
CA ARG A 31 4.38 -32.67 15.90
C ARG A 31 4.72 -32.18 17.31
N TYR A 32 4.50 -30.90 17.60
CA TYR A 32 4.73 -30.33 18.92
C TYR A 32 3.88 -31.01 19.98
N VAL A 33 2.58 -31.26 19.74
CA VAL A 33 1.70 -31.95 20.69
C VAL A 33 2.23 -33.34 21.09
N TYR A 34 2.92 -34.04 20.18
CA TYR A 34 3.49 -35.37 20.47
C TYR A 34 4.70 -35.33 21.40
N VAL A 35 5.40 -34.20 21.45
CA VAL A 35 6.61 -33.99 22.26
C VAL A 35 6.39 -32.93 23.35
N ALA A 36 5.14 -32.50 23.56
CA ALA A 36 4.80 -31.43 24.48
C ALA A 36 4.98 -31.90 25.93
N GLY A 37 5.65 -31.08 26.75
CA GLY A 37 5.99 -31.41 28.14
C GLY A 37 7.33 -32.14 28.31
N ASP A 38 7.99 -32.48 27.20
CA ASP A 38 9.38 -32.95 27.18
C ASP A 38 10.33 -31.75 26.96
N ASP A 39 11.48 -31.74 27.64
CA ASP A 39 12.56 -30.75 27.46
C ASP A 39 13.76 -31.35 26.72
N SER A 40 13.53 -32.40 25.94
CA SER A 40 14.52 -32.91 25.01
C SER A 40 14.90 -31.88 23.94
N GLU A 41 16.09 -32.05 23.36
CA GLU A 41 16.54 -31.25 22.22
C GLU A 41 15.54 -31.31 21.06
N ILE A 42 14.95 -32.49 20.83
CA ILE A 42 13.93 -32.71 19.78
C ILE A 42 12.69 -31.86 20.05
N ALA A 43 12.21 -31.80 21.29
CA ALA A 43 11.05 -30.97 21.66
C ALA A 43 11.34 -29.48 21.43
N ARG A 44 12.52 -28.99 21.82
CA ARG A 44 12.95 -27.60 21.59
C ARG A 44 13.07 -27.24 20.10
N LEU A 45 13.55 -28.17 19.27
CA LEU A 45 13.61 -27.98 17.81
C LEU A 45 12.21 -27.84 17.19
N TRP A 46 11.27 -28.71 17.57
CA TRP A 46 9.89 -28.64 17.07
C TRP A 46 9.17 -27.37 17.55
N PHE A 47 9.39 -26.96 18.80
CA PHE A 47 8.88 -25.69 19.31
C PHE A 47 9.41 -24.50 18.50
N SER A 48 10.72 -24.45 18.27
CA SER A 48 11.36 -23.37 17.50
C SER A 48 10.82 -23.31 16.07
N LEU A 49 10.66 -24.46 15.42
CA LEU A 49 10.10 -24.55 14.07
C LEU A 49 8.64 -24.09 14.01
N ALA A 50 7.82 -24.49 15.00
CA ALA A 50 6.43 -24.05 15.11
C ALA A 50 6.34 -22.52 15.30
N ALA A 51 7.17 -21.95 16.18
CA ALA A 51 7.24 -20.52 16.42
C ALA A 51 7.63 -19.75 15.15
N VAL A 52 8.68 -20.16 14.45
CA VAL A 52 9.11 -19.53 13.18
C VAL A 52 8.03 -19.64 12.11
N THR A 53 7.37 -20.80 11.99
CA THR A 53 6.29 -21.00 11.02
C THR A 53 5.10 -20.09 11.31
N LEU A 54 4.73 -19.92 12.59
CA LEU A 54 3.66 -19.03 13.01
C LEU A 54 4.00 -17.55 12.76
N LEU A 55 5.23 -17.13 13.05
CA LEU A 55 5.72 -15.78 12.75
C LEU A 55 5.69 -15.49 11.24
N PHE A 56 6.12 -16.47 10.43
CA PHE A 56 6.04 -16.37 8.97
C PHE A 56 4.59 -16.26 8.48
N PHE A 57 3.68 -17.07 9.02
CA PHE A 57 2.25 -16.98 8.71
C PHE A 57 1.65 -15.61 9.07
N ALA A 58 1.95 -15.09 10.26
CA ALA A 58 1.50 -13.75 10.68
C ALA A 58 2.02 -12.66 9.74
N THR A 59 3.28 -12.75 9.31
CA THR A 59 3.88 -11.83 8.33
C THR A 59 3.17 -11.89 6.98
N LEU A 60 2.83 -13.09 6.50
CA LEU A 60 2.04 -13.26 5.27
C LEU A 60 0.67 -12.58 5.36
N LEU A 61 -0.01 -12.69 6.51
CA LEU A 61 -1.30 -12.02 6.70
C LEU A 61 -1.17 -10.49 6.71
N MET A 62 -0.07 -9.96 7.23
CA MET A 62 0.22 -8.53 7.18
C MET A 62 0.45 -8.01 5.75
N LEU A 63 0.80 -8.88 4.80
CA LEU A 63 1.01 -8.50 3.40
C LEU A 63 -0.23 -7.89 2.74
N ARG A 64 -1.44 -8.10 3.30
CA ARG A 64 -2.67 -7.42 2.84
C ARG A 64 -2.59 -5.89 2.93
N GLN A 65 -1.74 -5.34 3.80
CA GLN A 65 -1.58 -3.88 3.97
C GLN A 65 -1.21 -3.19 2.65
N HIS A 66 -0.55 -3.90 1.71
CA HIS A 66 -0.25 -3.38 0.38
C HIS A 66 -1.52 -2.99 -0.41
N TYR A 67 -2.65 -3.68 -0.20
CA TYR A 67 -3.91 -3.31 -0.83
C TYR A 67 -4.48 -2.00 -0.27
N ALA A 68 -4.30 -1.76 1.03
CA ALA A 68 -4.69 -0.51 1.66
C ALA A 68 -3.86 0.66 1.13
N LEU A 69 -2.55 0.48 0.89
CA LEU A 69 -1.69 1.51 0.28
C LEU A 69 -2.15 1.88 -1.14
N ILE A 70 -2.53 0.90 -1.96
CA ILE A 70 -3.08 1.16 -3.30
C ILE A 70 -4.41 1.93 -3.21
N LEU A 71 -5.25 1.60 -2.23
CA LEU A 71 -6.49 2.34 -2.00
C LEU A 71 -6.20 3.79 -1.57
N GLN A 72 -5.25 3.99 -0.65
CA GLN A 72 -4.80 5.32 -0.23
C GLN A 72 -4.29 6.15 -1.41
N ASP A 73 -3.52 5.56 -2.33
CA ASP A 73 -3.08 6.25 -3.55
C ASP A 73 -4.23 6.69 -4.45
N ARG A 74 -5.30 5.89 -4.54
CA ARG A 74 -6.51 6.25 -5.28
C ARG A 74 -7.27 7.37 -4.59
N VAL A 75 -7.40 7.33 -3.27
CA VAL A 75 -8.05 8.38 -2.48
C VAL A 75 -7.26 9.69 -2.59
N ALA A 76 -5.95 9.67 -2.41
CA ALA A 76 -5.09 10.85 -2.53
C ALA A 76 -5.17 11.49 -3.93
N ARG A 77 -5.26 10.68 -4.99
CA ARG A 77 -5.51 11.16 -6.35
C ARG A 77 -6.90 11.83 -6.48
N LEU A 78 -7.93 11.25 -5.87
CA LEU A 78 -9.29 11.82 -5.88
C LEU A 78 -9.36 13.12 -5.09
N GLU A 79 -8.67 13.21 -3.95
CA GLU A 79 -8.56 14.42 -3.14
C GLU A 79 -7.97 15.58 -3.95
N VAL A 80 -6.83 15.35 -4.61
CA VAL A 80 -6.20 16.39 -5.46
C VAL A 80 -7.12 16.79 -6.61
N ARG A 81 -7.81 15.83 -7.26
CA ARG A 81 -8.80 16.12 -8.30
C ARG A 81 -9.92 17.02 -7.79
N GLN A 82 -10.44 16.72 -6.60
CA GLN A 82 -11.54 17.44 -5.98
C GLN A 82 -11.10 18.86 -5.59
N ARG A 83 -10.01 18.99 -4.83
CA ARG A 83 -9.46 20.29 -4.40
C ARG A 83 -9.11 21.18 -5.60
N TYR A 84 -8.46 20.61 -6.62
CA TYR A 84 -8.17 21.35 -7.85
C TYR A 84 -9.46 21.85 -8.53
N PHE A 85 -10.51 21.03 -8.59
CA PHE A 85 -11.79 21.44 -9.18
C PHE A 85 -12.50 22.52 -8.35
N GLU A 86 -12.50 22.39 -7.02
CA GLU A 86 -13.12 23.37 -6.11
C GLU A 86 -12.47 24.75 -6.23
N VAL A 87 -11.14 24.81 -6.32
CA VAL A 87 -10.41 26.08 -6.38
C VAL A 87 -10.37 26.66 -7.80
N SER A 88 -10.16 25.85 -8.83
CA SER A 88 -9.97 26.33 -10.21
C SER A 88 -11.23 26.35 -11.05
N GLY A 89 -12.30 25.64 -10.64
CA GLY A 89 -13.49 25.37 -11.44
C GLY A 89 -13.25 24.43 -12.63
N GLN A 90 -12.04 23.91 -12.80
CA GLN A 90 -11.64 23.09 -13.96
C GLN A 90 -11.41 21.64 -13.56
N ARG A 91 -11.77 20.71 -14.46
CA ARG A 91 -11.49 19.29 -14.24
C ARG A 91 -9.98 19.05 -14.25
N PHE A 92 -9.46 18.36 -13.25
CA PHE A 92 -8.03 17.99 -13.18
C PHE A 92 -7.62 16.92 -14.22
N ALA A 93 -8.58 16.17 -14.77
CA ALA A 93 -8.32 15.01 -15.63
C ALA A 93 -7.40 15.26 -16.85
N PRO A 94 -7.49 16.39 -17.58
CA PRO A 94 -6.55 16.68 -18.67
C PRO A 94 -5.11 16.85 -18.17
N LEU A 95 -4.94 17.56 -17.06
CA LEU A 95 -3.63 17.82 -16.45
C LEU A 95 -3.01 16.54 -15.86
N GLU A 96 -3.86 15.67 -15.31
CA GLU A 96 -3.45 14.42 -14.72
C GLU A 96 -2.78 13.45 -15.71
N GLN A 97 -3.15 13.52 -17.00
CA GLN A 97 -2.53 12.67 -18.03
C GLN A 97 -1.03 12.94 -18.18
N ASP A 98 -0.61 14.17 -17.85
CA ASP A 98 0.77 14.63 -17.92
C ASP A 98 1.55 14.44 -16.61
N LEU A 99 0.90 13.93 -15.55
CA LEU A 99 1.46 13.80 -14.22
C LEU A 99 1.56 12.34 -13.78
N THR A 100 2.70 12.00 -13.19
CA THR A 100 2.91 10.73 -12.50
C THR A 100 2.19 10.73 -11.16
N LEU A 101 1.87 9.54 -10.65
CA LEU A 101 1.25 9.39 -9.32
C LEU A 101 2.09 10.09 -8.24
N LYS A 102 3.43 9.96 -8.26
CA LYS A 102 4.30 10.61 -7.27
C LYS A 102 4.19 12.13 -7.28
N GLN A 103 4.08 12.75 -8.46
CA GLN A 103 3.86 14.20 -8.57
C GLN A 103 2.49 14.59 -7.98
N ILE A 104 1.43 13.85 -8.31
CA ILE A 104 0.08 14.08 -7.74
C ILE A 104 0.10 13.96 -6.22
N LEU A 105 0.75 12.92 -5.69
CA LEU A 105 0.89 12.72 -4.24
C LEU A 105 1.68 13.85 -3.57
N THR A 106 2.59 14.51 -4.28
CA THR A 106 3.33 15.67 -3.76
C THR A 106 2.48 16.93 -3.83
N LEU A 107 1.73 17.14 -4.92
CA LEU A 107 0.79 18.26 -5.06
C LEU A 107 -0.29 18.26 -3.97
N ARG A 108 -0.67 17.09 -3.45
CA ARG A 108 -1.57 16.98 -2.27
C ARG A 108 -1.09 17.79 -1.07
N LEU A 109 0.23 17.91 -0.90
CA LEU A 109 0.85 18.61 0.23
C LEU A 109 0.87 20.13 0.03
N ALA A 110 0.45 20.65 -1.12
CA ALA A 110 0.37 22.08 -1.37
C ALA A 110 -0.93 22.66 -0.82
N GLY A 111 -0.92 23.94 -0.43
CA GLY A 111 -2.11 24.70 -0.07
C GLY A 111 -3.05 24.91 -1.26
N ASP A 112 -4.34 25.14 -0.97
CA ASP A 112 -5.39 25.26 -2.00
C ASP A 112 -5.12 26.38 -3.00
N GLN A 113 -4.63 27.53 -2.54
CA GLN A 113 -4.41 28.71 -3.38
C GLN A 113 -3.27 28.53 -4.40
N GLU A 114 -2.23 27.79 -4.05
CA GLU A 114 -1.07 27.55 -4.93
C GLU A 114 -1.21 26.27 -5.77
N LEU A 115 -2.12 25.36 -5.41
CA LEU A 115 -2.32 24.07 -6.08
C LEU A 115 -2.53 24.20 -7.60
N PRO A 116 -3.41 25.08 -8.14
CA PRO A 116 -3.63 25.15 -9.58
C PRO A 116 -2.38 25.57 -10.36
N ALA A 117 -1.67 26.58 -9.87
CA ALA A 117 -0.44 27.08 -10.51
C ALA A 117 0.68 26.04 -10.45
N LEU A 118 0.89 25.40 -9.29
CA LEU A 118 1.89 24.35 -9.11
C LEU A 118 1.61 23.13 -9.97
N ALA A 119 0.34 22.71 -10.08
CA ALA A 119 -0.03 21.57 -10.91
C ALA A 119 0.22 21.85 -12.40
N GLN A 120 -0.09 23.06 -12.87
CA GLN A 120 0.19 23.47 -14.26
C GLN A 120 1.69 23.53 -14.53
N ALA A 121 2.49 24.11 -13.62
CA ALA A 121 3.94 24.13 -13.72
C ALA A 121 4.52 22.71 -13.73
N ALA A 122 4.04 21.83 -12.85
CA ALA A 122 4.47 20.44 -12.77
C ALA A 122 4.25 19.68 -14.09
N ALA A 123 3.09 19.89 -14.74
CA ALA A 123 2.76 19.24 -16.00
C ALA A 123 3.53 19.82 -17.20
N ARG A 124 3.71 21.14 -17.26
CA ARG A 124 4.39 21.86 -18.36
C ARG A 124 5.91 21.69 -18.31
N GLU A 125 6.50 21.91 -17.14
CA GLU A 125 7.95 21.85 -16.94
C GLU A 125 8.45 20.43 -16.62
N LYS A 126 7.53 19.45 -16.52
CA LYS A 126 7.83 18.05 -16.15
C LYS A 126 8.64 17.96 -14.85
N LEU A 127 8.22 18.72 -13.83
CA LEU A 127 8.94 18.84 -12.56
C LEU A 127 9.03 17.50 -11.82
N ALA A 128 10.21 17.14 -11.35
CA ALA A 128 10.36 16.01 -10.44
C ALA A 128 9.58 16.27 -9.13
N PRO A 129 9.07 15.22 -8.44
CA PRO A 129 8.37 15.37 -7.15
C PRO A 129 9.12 16.24 -6.13
N LYS A 130 10.44 16.07 -6.02
CA LYS A 130 11.28 16.89 -5.13
C LYS A 130 11.28 18.38 -5.49
N ALA A 131 11.22 18.71 -6.79
CA ALA A 131 11.16 20.08 -7.26
C ALA A 131 9.77 20.70 -7.02
N ILE A 132 8.69 19.92 -7.12
CA ILE A 132 7.35 20.36 -6.71
C ILE A 132 7.34 20.68 -5.21
N LEU A 133 7.85 19.75 -4.39
CA LEU A 133 7.91 19.93 -2.94
C LEU A 133 8.69 21.19 -2.54
N ALA A 134 9.80 21.49 -3.24
CA ALA A 134 10.59 22.69 -2.98
C ALA A 134 9.90 24.00 -3.40
N ARG A 135 8.85 23.94 -4.22
CA ARG A 135 8.06 25.11 -4.65
C ARG A 135 6.79 25.34 -3.81
N ILE A 136 6.47 24.43 -2.89
CA ILE A 136 5.33 24.55 -1.97
C ILE A 136 5.68 25.55 -0.89
N ASN A 137 4.86 26.59 -0.73
CA ASN A 137 5.03 27.59 0.33
C ASN A 137 4.10 27.32 1.51
N ASP A 138 2.88 26.86 1.22
CA ASP A 138 1.89 26.48 2.24
C ASP A 138 1.82 24.95 2.33
N TYR A 139 2.69 24.38 3.17
CA TYR A 139 2.81 22.93 3.29
C TYR A 139 1.73 22.33 4.20
N GLN A 140 0.96 21.39 3.65
CA GLN A 140 -0.09 20.66 4.32
C GLN A 140 0.42 19.26 4.74
N PHE A 141 0.64 19.06 6.04
CA PHE A 141 1.12 17.80 6.59
C PHE A 141 0.02 16.72 6.55
N ASP A 142 0.33 15.54 5.99
CA ASP A 142 -0.56 14.38 5.99
C ASP A 142 -0.25 13.44 7.16
N ALA A 143 -1.02 13.56 8.24
CA ALA A 143 -0.89 12.73 9.44
C ALA A 143 -1.58 11.35 9.31
N MET A 144 -2.39 11.14 8.27
CA MET A 144 -3.28 9.98 8.13
C MET A 144 -2.67 8.89 7.25
N ARG A 145 -1.62 9.21 6.50
CA ARG A 145 -0.91 8.29 5.63
C ARG A 145 0.28 7.65 6.38
N VAL A 146 0.40 6.32 6.26
CA VAL A 146 1.39 5.48 6.96
C VAL A 146 2.35 4.85 5.98
#